data_AF-A6N931-F1
#
_entry.id   AF-A6N931-F1
#
_cell.length_a   1.000
_cell.length_b   1.000
_cell.length_c   1.000
_cell.angle_alpha   90.00
_cell.angle_beta   90.00
_cell.angle_gamma   90.00
#
_symmetry.space_group_name_H-M   'P 1'
#
loop_
_entity.id
_entity.type
_entity.pdbx_description
1 polymer ?
#
loop_
_entity_poly.entity_id
_entity_poly.type
_entity_poly.pdbx_seq_one_letter_code
_entity_poly.pdbx_strand_id
1 'polypeptide(L)' 'NAFDVLGFTSEEKNSMYKLTGAIMHFGNMKFKLKQREEQAEPDGTE' A
#
# COMPACT_ATOMS: atom_id res chain seq x y z
N ASN A 1 3.75 25.76 3.45
CA ASN A 1 3.39 24.45 2.88
C ASN A 1 1.88 24.46 2.61
N ALA A 2 1.43 24.00 1.44
CA ALA A 2 0.02 24.05 1.02
C ALA A 2 -0.94 23.32 1.99
N PHE A 3 -0.54 22.18 2.55
CA PHE A 3 -1.39 21.43 3.49
C PHE A 3 -1.69 22.23 4.77
N ASP A 4 -0.71 22.97 5.29
CA ASP A 4 -0.90 23.77 6.50
C ASP A 4 -1.79 24.99 6.22
N VAL A 5 -1.65 25.59 5.02
CA VAL A 5 -2.51 26.72 4.57
C VAL A 5 -3.96 26.30 4.43
N LEU A 6 -4.20 25.06 3.98
CA LEU A 6 -5.54 24.49 3.83
C LEU A 6 -6.12 23.91 5.13
N GLY A 7 -5.40 24.02 6.26
CA GLY A 7 -5.89 23.62 7.57
C GLY A 7 -5.80 22.11 7.87
N PHE A 8 -4.99 21.36 7.13
CA PHE A 8 -4.77 19.93 7.42
C PHE A 8 -3.96 19.75 8.70
N THR A 9 -4.41 18.83 9.55
CA THR A 9 -3.68 18.38 10.73
C THR A 9 -2.45 17.56 10.35
N SER A 10 -1.49 17.44 11.28
CA SER A 10 -0.32 16.57 11.11
C SER A 10 -0.71 15.10 10.91
N GLU A 11 -1.80 14.65 11.53
CA GLU A 11 -2.29 13.27 11.39
C GLU A 11 -2.84 13.00 9.99
N GLU A 12 -3.62 13.91 9.42
CA GLU A 12 -4.15 13.79 8.06
C GLU A 12 -3.02 13.75 7.02
N LYS A 13 -2.03 14.64 7.16
CA LYS A 13 -0.83 14.65 6.29
C LYS A 13 -0.08 13.32 6.37
N ASN A 14 0.17 12.83 7.58
CA ASN A 14 0.85 11.55 7.77
C ASN A 14 0.05 10.37 7.23
N SER A 15 -1.28 10.40 7.37
CA SER A 15 -2.17 9.38 6.81
C SER A 15 -2.13 9.36 5.29
N MET A 16 -2.11 10.53 4.64
CA MET A 16 -1.95 10.62 3.19
C MET A 16 -0.61 10.03 2.73
N TYR A 17 0.50 10.38 3.38
CA TYR A 17 1.80 9.81 3.04
C TYR A 17 1.87 8.30 3.25
N LYS A 18 1.26 7.80 4.34
CA LYS A 18 1.14 6.35 4.58
C LYS A 18 0.33 5.65 3.49
N LEU A 19 -0.79 6.23 3.06
CA LEU A 19 -1.62 5.66 1.98
C LEU A 19 -0.87 5.64 0.64
N THR A 20 -0.14 6.69 0.31
CA THR A 20 0.73 6.70 -0.87
C THR A 20 1.78 5.60 -0.81
N GLY A 21 2.45 5.44 0.34
CA GLY A 21 3.40 4.33 0.56
C GLY A 21 2.72 2.95 0.45
N ALA A 22 1.52 2.80 1.01
CA ALA A 22 0.75 1.56 0.94
C ALA A 22 0.44 1.17 -0.52
N ILE A 23 0.10 2.14 -1.39
CA ILE A 23 -0.11 1.88 -2.82
C ILE A 23 1.18 1.37 -3.48
N MET A 24 2.33 1.94 -3.15
CA MET A 24 3.63 1.48 -3.67
C MET A 24 3.92 0.04 -3.24
N HIS A 25 3.73 -0.30 -1.97
CA HIS A 25 3.92 -1.67 -1.46
C HIS A 25 2.91 -2.64 -2.06
N PHE A 26 1.67 -2.22 -2.27
CA PHE A 26 0.64 -3.03 -2.90
C PHE A 26 1.03 -3.45 -4.32
N GLY A 27 1.71 -2.58 -5.08
CA GLY A 27 2.24 -2.90 -6.40
C GLY A 27 3.37 -3.95 -6.42
N ASN A 28 4.02 -4.18 -5.27
CA ASN A 28 5.10 -5.15 -5.14
C ASN A 28 4.62 -6.56 -4.77
N MET A 29 3.34 -6.73 -4.41
CA MET A 29 2.79 -8.04 -4.03
C MET A 29 2.99 -9.06 -5.16
N LYS A 30 3.51 -10.24 -4.81
CA LYS A 30 3.67 -11.37 -5.72
C LYS A 30 2.76 -12.51 -5.32
N PHE A 31 2.29 -13.24 -6.33
CA PHE A 31 1.42 -14.40 -6.18
C PHE A 31 1.94 -15.54 -7.02
N LYS A 32 1.73 -16.77 -6.55
CA LYS A 32 2.04 -18.01 -7.27
C LYS A 32 0.81 -18.90 -7.36
N LEU A 33 0.85 -19.86 -8.27
CA LEU A 33 -0.19 -20.86 -8.39
C LEU A 33 -0.05 -21.90 -7.27
N LYS A 34 -1.15 -22.18 -6.57
CA LYS A 34 -1.19 -23.28 -5.60
C LYS A 34 -1.04 -24.61 -6.33
N GLN A 35 -0.26 -25.53 -5.75
CA GLN A 35 0.09 -26.79 -6.42
C GLN A 35 -1.17 -27.61 -6.75
N ARG A 36 -1.33 -27.97 -8.05
CA ARG A 36 -2.45 -28.77 -8.60
C ARG A 36 -3.83 -28.11 -8.49
N GLU A 37 -3.91 -26.80 -8.26
CA GLU A 37 -5.15 -26.02 -8.24
C GLU A 37 -5.01 -24.79 -9.18
N GLU A 38 -6.12 -24.25 -9.72
CA GLU A 38 -6.11 -23.01 -10.51
C GLU A 38 -6.17 -21.73 -9.64
N GLN A 39 -5.96 -21.87 -8.34
CA GLN A 39 -6.06 -20.79 -7.35
C GLN A 39 -4.68 -20.14 -7.08
N ALA A 40 -4.65 -18.82 -6.94
CA ALA A 40 -3.45 -18.09 -6.53
C ALA A 40 -3.25 -18.11 -5.00
N GLU A 41 -2.00 -18.13 -4.55
CA GLU A 41 -1.56 -17.95 -3.16
C GLU A 41 -0.43 -16.91 -3.07
N PRO A 42 -0.26 -16.20 -1.93
CA PRO A 42 0.80 -15.21 -1.76
C PRO A 42 2.19 -15.85 -1.92
N ASP A 43 3.07 -15.22 -2.71
CA ASP A 43 4.43 -15.72 -2.94
C ASP A 43 5.45 -14.98 -2.07
N GLY A 44 5.24 -15.05 -0.75
CA GLY A 44 6.04 -14.33 0.24
C GLY A 44 5.74 -12.83 0.29
N THR A 45 6.36 -12.16 1.27
CA THR A 45 6.31 -10.72 1.45
C THR A 45 7.73 -10.19 1.40
N GLU A 46 8.07 -9.42 0.37
CA GLU A 46 9.05 -8.34 0.55
C GLU A 46 8.36 -7.16 1.26
#